data_AF-A0ABD0RY20-F1
#
_entry.id   AF-A0ABD0RY20-F1
#
_cell.length_a   1.000
_cell.length_b   1.000
_cell.length_c   1.000
_cell.angle_alpha   90.00
_cell.angle_beta   90.00
_cell.angle_gamma   90.00
#
_symmetry.space_group_name_H-M   'P 1'
#
loop_
_entity.id
_entity.type
_entity.pdbx_description
1 polymer ?
#
loop_
_entity_poly.entity_id
_entity_poly.type
_entity_poly.pdbx_seq_one_letter_code
_entity_poly.pdbx_strand_id
1 'polypeptide(L)'
;NHILEDVNKCVIALQEGDVDTLDRTAGAIRGRAARVVHIINAEMENYEPGVYTERVLESIKLLSETEMGTDGQRRPGSSWKKEVRGERGVGRREKM
;
A
#
# COMPACT_ATOMS: atom_id res chain seq x y z
N ASN A 1 -13.20 1.85 4.02
CA ASN A 1 -13.68 1.20 2.78
C ASN A 1 -12.97 1.66 1.51
N HIS A 2 -12.70 2.95 1.31
CA HIS A 2 -12.15 3.40 0.01
C HIS A 2 -10.69 3.05 -0.31
N ILE A 3 -9.81 2.89 0.70
CA ILE A 3 -8.39 2.52 0.44
C ILE A 3 -8.30 1.14 -0.21
N LEU A 4 -9.07 0.16 0.30
CA LEU A 4 -9.07 -1.20 -0.26
C LEU A 4 -9.67 -1.25 -1.67
N GLU A 5 -10.70 -0.44 -1.94
CA GLU A 5 -11.27 -0.28 -3.28
C GLU A 5 -10.25 0.31 -4.26
N ASP A 6 -9.53 1.34 -3.85
CA ASP A 6 -8.51 1.99 -4.68
C ASP A 6 -7.31 1.05 -4.92
N VAL A 7 -6.91 0.25 -3.92
CA VAL A 7 -5.87 -0.79 -4.07
C VAL A 7 -6.31 -1.88 -5.04
N ASN A 8 -7.56 -2.34 -4.97
CA ASN A 8 -8.07 -3.37 -5.87
C ASN A 8 -8.08 -2.86 -7.33
N LYS A 9 -8.46 -1.59 -7.54
CA LYS A 9 -8.38 -0.94 -8.85
C LYS A 9 -6.94 -0.79 -9.34
N CYS A 10 -5.99 -0.42 -8.48
CA CYS A 10 -4.56 -0.39 -8.83
C CYS A 10 -4.07 -1.76 -9.33
N VAL A 11 -4.47 -2.85 -8.66
CA VAL A 11 -4.06 -4.20 -9.05
C VAL A 11 -4.63 -4.59 -10.42
N ILE A 12 -5.89 -4.24 -10.69
CA ILE A 12 -6.53 -4.48 -11.99
C ILE A 12 -5.85 -3.66 -13.09
N ALA A 13 -5.62 -2.35 -12.87
CA ALA A 13 -4.95 -1.48 -13.83
C ALA A 13 -3.52 -1.97 -14.16
N LEU A 14 -2.81 -2.51 -13.16
CA LEU A 14 -1.49 -3.10 -13.36
C LEU A 14 -1.54 -4.38 -14.23
N GLN A 15 -2.60 -5.18 -14.11
CA GLN A 15 -2.80 -6.39 -14.94
C GLN A 15 -3.16 -6.02 -16.39
N GLU A 16 -3.93 -4.95 -16.58
CA GLU A 16 -4.37 -4.46 -17.88
C GLU A 16 -3.30 -3.61 -18.59
N GLY A 17 -2.26 -3.19 -17.87
CA GLY A 17 -1.20 -2.34 -18.40
C GLY A 17 -1.61 -0.86 -18.53
N ASP A 18 -2.67 -0.46 -17.84
CA ASP A 18 -3.16 0.92 -17.82
C ASP A 18 -2.41 1.76 -16.78
N VAL A 19 -1.35 2.43 -17.24
CA VAL A 19 -0.48 3.27 -16.42
C VAL A 19 -1.19 4.56 -15.97
N ASP A 20 -2.12 5.08 -16.77
CA ASP A 20 -2.84 6.32 -16.47
C ASP A 20 -3.82 6.10 -15.31
N THR A 21 -4.57 5.00 -15.36
CA THR A 21 -5.46 4.62 -14.25
C THR A 21 -4.65 4.28 -13.01
N LEU A 22 -3.53 3.55 -13.16
CA LEU A 22 -2.65 3.18 -12.04
C LEU A 22 -2.12 4.41 -11.28
N ASP A 23 -1.55 5.40 -11.99
CA ASP A 23 -1.02 6.61 -11.33
C ASP A 23 -2.14 7.42 -10.68
N ARG A 24 -3.30 7.51 -11.32
CA ARG A 24 -4.47 8.20 -10.77
C ARG A 24 -4.97 7.55 -9.48
N THR A 25 -5.09 6.22 -9.45
CA THR A 25 -5.52 5.48 -8.26
C THR A 25 -4.45 5.49 -7.17
N ALA A 26 -3.17 5.38 -7.54
CA ALA A 26 -2.06 5.52 -6.59
C ALA A 26 -2.03 6.91 -5.95
N GLY A 27 -2.24 7.97 -6.74
CA GLY A 27 -2.38 9.34 -6.25
C GLY A 27 -3.56 9.51 -5.29
N ALA A 28 -4.70 8.88 -5.58
CA ALA A 28 -5.85 8.88 -4.68
C ALA A 28 -5.55 8.19 -3.34
N ILE A 29 -4.85 7.05 -3.35
CA ILE A 29 -4.44 6.32 -2.14
C ILE A 29 -3.52 7.22 -1.29
N ARG A 30 -2.46 7.76 -1.89
CA ARG A 30 -1.52 8.68 -1.21
C ARG A 30 -2.24 9.89 -0.62
N GLY A 31 -3.15 10.51 -1.38
CA GLY A 31 -3.93 11.66 -0.92
C GLY A 31 -4.83 11.33 0.27
N ARG A 32 -5.47 10.15 0.28
CA ARG A 32 -6.33 9.72 1.39
C ARG A 32 -5.51 9.40 2.64
N ALA A 33 -4.40 8.69 2.51
CA ALA A 33 -3.54 8.35 3.64
C ALA A 33 -2.89 9.60 4.26
N ALA A 34 -2.42 10.56 3.44
CA ALA A 34 -1.94 11.85 3.92
C ALA A 34 -3.02 12.63 4.71
N ARG A 35 -4.29 12.55 4.27
CA ARG A 35 -5.40 13.15 5.02
C ARG A 35 -5.66 12.46 6.35
N VAL A 36 -5.57 11.12 6.40
CA VAL A 36 -5.71 10.36 7.64
C VAL A 36 -4.60 10.74 8.63
N VAL A 37 -3.36 10.79 8.16
CA VAL A 37 -2.20 11.28 8.94
C VAL A 37 -2.48 12.66 9.52
N HIS A 38 -2.93 13.60 8.68
CA HIS A 38 -3.19 14.97 9.11
C HIS A 38 -4.31 15.07 10.15
N ILE A 39 -5.43 14.37 9.93
CA ILE A 39 -6.58 14.38 10.85
C ILE A 39 -6.20 13.78 12.20
N ILE A 40 -5.53 12.63 12.21
CA ILE A 40 -5.17 11.98 13.47
C ILE A 40 -4.12 12.82 14.21
N ASN A 41 -3.18 13.45 13.51
CA ASN A 41 -2.22 14.34 14.16
C ASN A 41 -2.90 15.53 14.86
N ALA A 42 -3.85 16.19 14.17
CA ALA A 42 -4.65 17.25 14.77
C ALA A 42 -5.52 16.75 15.94
N GLU A 43 -6.02 15.51 15.85
CA GLU A 43 -6.79 14.90 16.93
C GLU A 43 -5.90 14.57 18.15
N MET A 44 -4.66 14.14 17.95
CA MET A 44 -3.70 13.87 19.03
C MET A 44 -3.29 15.14 19.78
N GLU A 45 -3.33 16.32 19.14
CA GLU A 45 -3.09 17.62 19.80
C GLU A 45 -4.19 17.98 20.83
N ASN A 46 -5.37 17.37 20.74
CA ASN A 46 -6.46 17.57 21.71
C ASN A 46 -6.33 16.71 22.97
N TYR A 47 -5.37 15.77 23.01
CA TYR A 47 -5.14 14.88 24.14
C TYR A 47 -3.86 15.25 24.90
N GLU A 48 -3.85 15.00 26.21
CA GLU A 48 -2.65 15.14 27.02
C GLU A 48 -1.55 14.19 26.51
N PRO A 49 -0.29 14.64 26.39
CA PRO A 49 0.81 13.78 25.98
C PRO A 49 0.98 12.57 26.91
N GLY A 50 1.09 11.37 26.33
CA GLY A 50 1.28 10.13 27.07
C GLY A 50 1.39 8.90 26.17
N VAL A 51 1.41 7.71 26.77
CA VAL A 51 1.64 6.43 26.06
C VAL A 51 0.65 6.20 24.91
N TYR A 52 -0.59 6.70 25.03
CA TYR A 52 -1.59 6.62 23.98
C TYR A 52 -1.22 7.49 22.77
N THR A 53 -0.95 8.78 22.99
CA THR A 53 -0.61 9.71 21.90
C THR A 53 0.72 9.34 21.26
N GLU A 54 1.71 8.89 22.03
CA GLU A 54 3.00 8.41 21.51
C GLU A 54 2.84 7.21 20.56
N ARG A 55 2.07 6.18 20.94
CA ARG A 55 1.85 5.00 20.08
C ARG A 55 1.09 5.31 18.81
N VAL A 56 0.14 6.24 18.90
CA VAL A 56 -0.62 6.70 17.74
C VAL A 56 0.29 7.50 16.79
N LEU A 57 1.09 8.43 17.32
CA LEU A 57 2.04 9.21 16.53
C LEU A 57 3.13 8.35 15.88
N GLU A 58 3.63 7.32 16.57
CA GLU A 58 4.58 6.35 16.00
C GLU A 58 3.96 5.59 14.81
N SER A 59 2.72 5.13 14.96
CA SER A 59 2.00 4.42 13.90
C SER A 59 1.76 5.30 12.67
N ILE A 60 1.42 6.57 12.89
CA ILE A 60 1.22 7.56 11.82
C ILE A 60 2.54 7.90 11.13
N LYS A 61 3.63 8.01 11.90
CA LYS A 61 4.97 8.26 11.36
C LYS A 61 5.41 7.13 10.43
N LEU A 62 5.18 5.88 10.82
CA LEU A 62 5.43 4.73 9.96
C LEU A 62 4.59 4.77 8.67
N LEU A 63 3.31 5.13 8.75
CA LEU A 63 2.46 5.29 7.57
C LEU A 63 3.01 6.37 6.62
N SER A 64 3.40 7.52 7.18
CA SER A 64 3.95 8.66 6.44
C SER A 64 5.30 8.34 5.76
N GLU A 65 6.21 7.69 6.49
CA GLU A 65 7.55 7.34 5.99
C GLU A 65 7.52 6.20 4.97
N THR A 66 6.64 5.22 5.15
CA THR A 66 6.53 4.09 4.22
C THR A 66 5.85 4.46 2.90
N GLU A 67 4.84 5.34 2.93
CA GLU A 67 4.17 5.79 1.71
C GLU A 67 4.97 6.82 0.91
N MET A 68 5.77 7.67 1.56
CA MET A 68 6.59 8.68 0.87
C MET A 68 8.00 8.19 0.51
N GLY A 69 8.50 7.12 1.14
CA GLY A 69 9.89 6.67 0.99
C GLY A 69 10.12 5.44 0.09
N THR A 70 9.09 4.71 -0.33
CA THR A 70 9.31 3.35 -0.86
C THR A 70 8.84 3.07 -2.30
N ASP A 71 8.13 3.99 -2.96
CA ASP A 71 7.78 3.84 -4.38
C ASP A 71 9.02 3.97 -5.32
N GLY A 72 10.14 4.51 -4.80
CA GLY A 72 11.41 4.63 -5.52
C GLY A 72 12.44 3.52 -5.28
N GLN A 73 12.26 2.63 -4.28
CA GLN A 73 13.34 1.73 -3.83
C GLN A 73 12.95 0.24 -3.71
N ARG A 74 11.69 -0.16 -3.95
CA ARG A 74 11.41 -1.58 -4.25
C ARG A 74 11.77 -1.90 -5.70
N ARG A 75 13.07 -2.13 -5.92
CA ARG A 75 13.56 -2.81 -7.12
C ARG A 75 12.70 -4.06 -7.38
N PRO A 76 12.28 -4.33 -8.63
CA PRO A 76 11.50 -5.52 -8.96
C PRO A 76 12.39 -6.76 -8.91
N GLY A 77 12.71 -7.23 -7.71
CA GLY A 77 13.39 -8.50 -7.48
C GLY A 77 12.40 -9.65 -7.57
N SER A 78 11.98 -10.02 -8.79
CA SER A 78 11.47 -11.35 -9.24
C SER A 78 10.36 -12.10 -8.47
N SER A 79 9.97 -11.68 -7.27
CA SER A 79 9.09 -12.41 -6.36
C SER A 79 7.62 -12.08 -6.62
N TRP A 80 7.29 -10.78 -6.81
CA TRP A 80 5.92 -10.33 -7.08
C TRP A 80 5.34 -10.82 -8.42
N LYS A 81 6.20 -11.03 -9.44
CA LYS A 81 5.73 -11.60 -10.73
C LYS A 81 5.21 -13.02 -10.61
N LYS A 82 5.71 -13.82 -9.66
CA LYS A 82 5.26 -15.22 -9.47
C LYS A 82 3.95 -15.32 -8.71
N GLU A 83 3.66 -14.36 -7.84
CA GLU A 83 2.44 -14.35 -7.04
C GLU A 83 1.23 -13.81 -7.83
N VAL A 84 1.43 -12.76 -8.64
CA VAL A 84 0.35 -12.17 -9.45
C VAL A 84 0.03 -13.04 -10.67
N ARG A 85 1.03 -13.73 -11.24
CA ARG A 85 0.84 -14.68 -12.34
C ARG A 85 0.65 -16.07 -11.73
N GLY A 86 -0.57 -16.39 -11.31
CA GLY A 86 -0.97 -17.62 -10.64
C GLY A 86 -0.57 -18.92 -11.36
N GLU A 87 0.72 -19.25 -11.35
CA GLU A 87 1.26 -20.53 -11.74
C GLU A 87 1.13 -21.46 -10.54
N ARG A 88 -0.10 -21.95 -10.32
CA ARG A 88 -0.28 -23.23 -9.65
C ARG A 88 0.57 -24.24 -10.41
N GLY A 89 1.63 -24.73 -9.76
CA GLY A 89 2.43 -25.84 -10.23
C GLY A 89 1.56 -27.05 -10.47
N VAL A 90 1.09 -27.22 -11.71
CA VAL A 90 0.68 -28.52 -12.22
C VAL A 90 1.98 -29.28 -12.50
N GLY A 91 2.52 -29.90 -11.45
CA GLY A 91 3.53 -30.93 -11.58
C GLY A 91 2.91 -32.15 -12.25
N ARG A 92 3.06 -32.23 -13.58
CA ARG A 92 2.68 -33.39 -14.39
C ARG A 92 3.95 -34.18 -14.74
N ARG A 93 3.93 -35.49 -14.39
CA ARG A 93 4.79 -36.61 -14.85
C ARG A 93 6.21 -36.62 -14.26
N GLU A 94 6.81 -37.75 -13.92
CA GLU A 94 6.91 -39.07 -14.58
C GLU A 94 6.65 -40.22 -13.57
N LYS A 95 5.85 -41.26 -13.86
CA LYS A 95 6.25 -42.48 -14.60
C LYS A 95 7.71 -42.90 -14.38
N MET A 96 7.96 -43.68 -13.33
CA MET A 96 8.67 -44.96 -13.42
C MET A 96 8.37 -45.82 -12.20
#